data_AF-A0A1M3KJK5-F1
#
_entry.id   AF-A0A1M3KJK5-F1
#
_cell.length_a   1.000
_cell.length_b   1.000
_cell.length_c   1.000
_cell.angle_alpha   90.00
_cell.angle_beta   90.00
_cell.angle_gamma   90.00
#
_symmetry.space_group_name_H-M   'P 1'
#
loop_
_entity.id
_entity.type
_entity.pdbx_description
1 polymer ?
#
loop_
_entity_poly.entity_id
_entity_poly.type
_entity_poly.pdbx_seq_one_letter_code
_entity_poly.pdbx_strand_id
1 'polypeptide(L)' 'MEDTPQKTCRYCGKSLPEEAIFCYYCRRELVTRPERPTTEPKPIKLQTWVAVGLVVILSVVVAYLLLS' A
#
# COMPACT_ATOMS: atom_id res chain seq x y z
N MET A 1 25.39 -13.53 -27.57
CA MET A 1 24.03 -13.55 -28.15
C MET A 1 23.09 -13.05 -27.06
N GLU A 2 22.49 -11.88 -27.21
CA GLU A 2 21.54 -11.35 -26.23
C GLU A 2 20.18 -12.04 -26.41
N ASP A 3 19.82 -12.91 -25.47
CA ASP A 3 18.47 -13.47 -25.34
C ASP A 3 17.60 -12.44 -24.61
N THR A 4 17.00 -11.52 -25.36
CA THR A 4 16.01 -10.60 -24.78
C THR A 4 14.73 -11.38 -24.48
N PRO A 5 14.29 -11.42 -23.22
CA PRO A 5 13.12 -12.18 -22.84
C PRO A 5 11.86 -11.61 -23.51
N GLN A 6 10.98 -12.51 -23.97
CA GLN A 6 9.78 -12.17 -24.73
C GLN A 6 8.53 -12.66 -23.98
N LYS A 7 7.48 -11.85 -24.00
CA LYS A 7 6.16 -12.19 -23.48
C LYS A 7 5.10 -12.17 -24.58
N THR A 8 4.00 -12.88 -24.35
CA THR A 8 2.87 -12.91 -25.28
C THR A 8 1.83 -11.86 -24.91
N CYS A 9 1.32 -11.13 -25.91
CA CYS A 9 0.22 -10.19 -25.74
C CYS A 9 -1.06 -10.92 -25.32
N ARG A 10 -1.63 -10.57 -24.17
CA ARG A 10 -2.89 -11.13 -23.65
C ARG A 10 -4.14 -10.84 -24.50
N TYR A 11 -4.06 -9.88 -25.44
CA TYR A 11 -5.19 -9.46 -26.27
C TYR A 11 -5.18 -10.05 -27.68
N CYS A 12 -4.00 -10.22 -28.29
CA CYS A 12 -3.88 -10.66 -29.69
C CYS A 12 -2.97 -11.88 -29.88
N GLY A 13 -2.29 -12.35 -28.82
CA GLY A 13 -1.45 -13.54 -28.87
C GLY A 13 -0.09 -13.37 -29.55
N LYS A 14 0.30 -12.15 -29.98
CA LYS A 14 1.63 -11.93 -30.57
C LYS A 14 2.74 -11.85 -29.52
N SER A 15 3.93 -12.30 -29.88
CA SER A 15 5.15 -12.12 -29.10
C SER A 15 5.60 -10.66 -29.11
N LEU A 16 6.05 -10.20 -27.94
CA LEU A 16 6.51 -8.85 -27.66
C LEU A 16 7.67 -8.92 -26.68
N PRO A 17 8.53 -7.89 -26.62
CA PRO A 17 9.54 -7.80 -25.57
C PRO A 17 8.91 -7.86 -24.18
N GLU A 18 9.59 -8.46 -23.20
CA GLU A 18 9.07 -8.54 -21.82
C GLU A 18 8.87 -7.14 -21.21
N GLU A 19 9.69 -6.17 -21.62
CA GLU A 19 9.59 -4.77 -21.20
C GLU A 19 8.49 -4.01 -21.94
N ALA A 20 7.85 -4.62 -22.95
CA ALA A 20 6.84 -3.94 -23.77
C ALA A 20 5.62 -3.55 -22.92
N ILE A 21 5.46 -2.25 -22.73
CA ILE A 21 4.33 -1.65 -22.04
C ILE A 21 3.08 -1.52 -22.91
N PHE A 22 3.25 -1.66 -24.22
CA PHE A 22 2.24 -1.43 -25.24
C PHE A 22 2.39 -2.44 -26.37
N CYS A 23 1.27 -2.95 -26.87
CA CYS A 23 1.25 -3.83 -28.04
C CYS A 23 1.06 -3.01 -29.31
N TYR A 24 2.10 -2.90 -30.14
CA TYR A 24 2.05 -2.21 -31.43
C TYR A 24 1.13 -2.88 -32.48
N TYR A 25 0.84 -4.18 -32.30
CA TYR A 25 0.00 -4.93 -33.25
C TYR A 25 -1.50 -4.70 -33.06
N CYS A 26 -1.98 -4.73 -31.82
CA CYS A 26 -3.40 -4.50 -31.51
C CYS A 26 -3.68 -3.11 -30.93
N ARG A 27 -2.63 -2.28 -30.77
CA ARG A 27 -2.67 -0.92 -30.24
C ARG A 27 -3.32 -0.84 -28.84
N ARG A 28 -2.93 -1.76 -27.95
CA ARG A 28 -3.41 -1.82 -26.56
C ARG A 28 -2.26 -1.76 -25.57
N GLU A 29 -2.51 -1.13 -24.43
CA GLU A 29 -1.59 -1.09 -23.31
C GLU A 29 -1.54 -2.45 -22.59
N LEU A 30 -0.35 -2.87 -22.17
CA LEU A 30 -0.08 -4.13 -21.48
C LEU A 30 0.30 -3.94 -20.01
N VAL A 31 0.57 -2.69 -19.61
CA VAL A 31 0.96 -2.32 -18.25
C VAL A 31 -0.22 -2.40 -17.32
N THR A 32 -0.21 -3.42 -16.47
CA THR A 32 -0.78 -3.29 -15.13
C THR A 32 0.27 -2.53 -14.33
N ARG A 33 0.08 -1.23 -14.14
CA ARG A 33 0.96 -0.40 -13.30
C ARG A 33 1.13 -1.17 -11.98
N PRO A 34 2.34 -1.57 -11.57
CA PRO A 34 2.51 -2.20 -10.27
C PRO A 34 1.90 -1.22 -9.27
N GLU A 35 0.89 -1.68 -8.52
CA GLU A 35 0.30 -0.88 -7.46
C GLU A 35 1.48 -0.39 -6.63
N ARG A 36 1.61 0.95 -6.52
CA ARG A 36 2.52 1.50 -5.54
C ARG A 36 2.13 0.80 -4.23
N PRO A 37 3.06 0.15 -3.51
CA PRO A 37 2.76 -0.28 -2.17
C PRO A 37 2.42 1.00 -1.41
N THR A 38 1.13 1.21 -1.18
CA THR A 38 0.64 2.32 -0.38
C THR A 38 1.03 2.00 1.05
N THR A 39 2.30 2.24 1.37
CA THR A 39 2.72 2.43 2.74
C THR A 39 2.15 3.78 3.15
N GLU A 40 0.88 3.76 3.55
CA GLU A 40 0.35 4.76 4.47
C GLU A 40 0.51 4.14 5.86
N PRO A 41 1.57 4.47 6.62
CA PRO A 41 1.68 4.00 7.98
C PRO A 41 0.70 4.82 8.80
N LYS A 42 -0.55 4.34 8.91
CA LYS A 42 -1.53 4.90 9.83
C LYS A 42 -0.91 4.85 11.23
N PRO A 43 -0.61 5.98 11.90
CA PRO A 43 0.10 5.99 13.18
C PRO A 43 -0.85 5.61 14.32
N ILE A 44 -1.38 4.39 14.29
CA ILE A 44 -2.33 3.87 15.29
C ILE A 44 -1.67 3.79 16.67
N LYS A 45 -0.34 3.64 16.75
CA LYS A 45 0.37 3.61 18.04
C LYS A 45 0.23 4.93 18.80
N LEU A 46 0.33 6.08 18.14
CA LEU A 46 0.29 7.38 18.84
C LEU A 46 -1.09 7.69 19.43
N GLN A 47 -2.16 7.38 18.68
CA GLN A 47 -3.54 7.61 19.13
C GLN A 47 -3.89 6.76 20.37
N THR A 48 -3.40 5.51 20.43
CA THR A 48 -3.64 4.63 21.58
C THR A 48 -2.94 5.11 22.85
N TRP A 49 -1.70 5.62 22.77
CA TRP A 49 -0.98 6.13 23.96
C TRP A 49 -1.65 7.38 24.56
N VAL A 50 -2.18 8.27 23.74
CA VAL A 50 -2.89 9.47 24.21
C VAL A 50 -4.18 9.09 24.94
N ALA A 51 -4.94 8.14 24.39
CA ALA A 51 -6.18 7.67 25.02
C ALA A 51 -5.90 7.01 26.39
N VAL A 52 -4.88 6.16 26.48
CA VAL A 52 -4.49 5.52 27.75
C VAL A 52 -4.06 6.57 28.77
N GLY A 53 -3.25 7.56 28.37
CA GLY A 53 -2.82 8.63 29.26
C GLY A 53 -4.00 9.42 29.85
N LEU A 54 -4.98 9.79 29.01
CA LEU A 54 -6.18 10.51 29.47
C LEU A 54 -7.01 9.68 30.45
N VAL A 55 -7.21 8.38 30.19
CA VAL A 55 -7.97 7.50 31.08
C VAL A 55 -7.29 7.36 32.44
N VAL A 56 -5.96 7.20 32.46
CA VAL A 56 -5.20 7.10 33.71
C VAL A 56 -5.29 8.40 34.50
N ILE A 57 -5.08 9.56 33.88
CA ILE A 57 -5.18 10.87 34.55
C ILE A 57 -6.58 11.06 35.16
N LEU A 58 -7.64 10.79 34.40
CA LEU A 58 -9.02 10.90 34.90
C LEU A 58 -9.28 9.97 36.09
N SER A 59 -8.80 8.73 36.05
CA SER A 59 -8.96 7.78 37.16
C SER A 59 -8.29 8.27 38.45
N VAL A 60 -7.09 8.86 38.35
CA VAL A 60 -6.36 9.40 39.50
C VAL A 60 -7.07 10.61 40.10
N VAL A 61 -7.57 11.52 39.25
CA VAL A 61 -8.33 12.70 39.70
C VAL A 61 -9.61 12.28 40.42
N VAL A 62 -10.37 11.32 39.87
CA VAL A 62 -11.60 10.80 40.50
C VAL A 62 -11.28 10.14 41.84
N ALA A 63 -10.24 9.31 41.92
CA ALA A 63 -9.84 8.69 43.18
C ALA A 63 -9.47 9.76 44.23
N TYR A 64 -8.68 10.76 43.85
CA TYR A 64 -8.29 11.84 44.75
C TYR A 64 -9.50 12.62 45.30
N LEU A 65 -10.49 12.92 44.46
CA LEU A 65 -11.72 13.60 44.87
C LEU A 65 -12.61 12.75 45.78
N LEU A 66 -12.57 11.42 45.65
CA LEU A 66 -13.29 10.50 46.55
C LEU A 66 -12.57 10.32 47.91
N LEU A 67 -11.26 10.55 47.95
CA LEU A 67 -10.39 10.41 49.12
C LEU A 67 -10.22 11.71 49.93
N SER A 68 -10.55 12.87 49.35
CA SER A 68 -10.49 14.20 49.97
C SER A 68 -11.84 14.59 50.58
#